data_AF-A0AAE3BEE3-F1
#
_entry.id   AF-A0AAE3BEE3-F1
#
_cell.length_a   1.000
_cell.length_b   1.000
_cell.length_c   1.000
_cell.angle_alpha   90.00
_cell.angle_beta   90.00
_cell.angle_gamma   90.00
#
_symmetry.space_group_name_H-M   'P 1'
#
loop_
_entity.id
_entity.type
_entity.pdbx_description
1 polymer ?
#
loop_
_entity_poly.entity_id
_entity_poly.type
_entity_poly.pdbx_seq_one_letter_code
_entity_poly.pdbx_strand_id
1 'polypeptide(L)'
;MHPEVPQNELPISDVLNLESQVSDMEMLGNIVEEIIQSGHSVSNKAIIAKLVHKIETEANAAFQEKYRTLLDLVVYKTQDDFLI
;
A
#
# COMPACT_ATOMS: atom_id res chain seq x y z
N MET A 1 -46.71 -16.80 21.86
CA MET A 1 -46.15 -15.64 22.59
C MET A 1 -44.64 -15.79 22.61
N HIS A 2 -43.92 -14.86 21.96
CA HIS A 2 -42.50 -14.42 21.98
C HIS A 2 -41.35 -15.35 22.44
N PRO A 3 -40.07 -15.13 22.03
CA PRO A 3 -39.55 -14.34 20.91
C PRO A 3 -38.44 -15.03 20.05
N GLU A 4 -38.43 -14.68 18.76
CA GLU A 4 -37.29 -14.20 17.95
C GLU A 4 -35.89 -14.17 18.62
N VAL A 5 -34.95 -14.92 18.04
CA VAL A 5 -33.50 -14.68 18.14
C VAL A 5 -32.89 -14.84 16.74
N PRO A 6 -32.32 -13.77 16.12
CA PRO A 6 -31.68 -13.87 14.81
C PRO A 6 -30.29 -14.52 14.98
N GLN A 7 -30.10 -15.69 14.38
CA GLN A 7 -28.78 -16.30 14.24
C GLN A 7 -27.99 -15.57 13.17
N ASN A 8 -27.40 -14.43 13.51
CA ASN A 8 -26.43 -13.75 12.66
C ASN A 8 -25.23 -13.27 13.47
N GLU A 9 -24.63 -14.20 14.20
CA GLU A 9 -23.30 -14.00 14.80
C GLU A 9 -22.27 -14.59 13.83
N LEU A 10 -22.01 -13.85 12.75
CA LEU A 10 -20.80 -14.04 11.96
C LEU A 10 -19.60 -13.77 12.89
N PRO A 11 -18.60 -14.67 12.94
CA PRO A 11 -17.45 -14.46 13.81
C PRO A 11 -16.74 -13.17 13.41
N ILE A 12 -16.73 -12.19 14.32
CA ILE A 12 -16.08 -10.87 14.17
C ILE A 12 -14.58 -11.04 13.84
N SER A 13 -14.01 -12.21 14.12
CA SER A 13 -12.65 -12.61 13.76
C SER A 13 -12.35 -12.61 12.25
N ASP A 14 -13.35 -12.75 11.38
CA ASP A 14 -13.17 -12.71 9.91
C ASP A 14 -13.19 -11.27 9.35
N VAL A 15 -13.78 -10.31 10.06
CA VAL A 15 -13.81 -8.89 9.64
C VAL A 15 -12.42 -8.27 9.79
N LEU A 16 -11.66 -8.66 10.81
CA LEU A 16 -10.32 -8.12 11.10
C LEU A 16 -9.22 -8.67 10.18
N ASN A 17 -9.48 -9.78 9.47
CA ASN A 17 -8.51 -10.38 8.54
C ASN A 17 -8.63 -9.83 7.11
N LEU A 18 -9.67 -9.05 6.81
CA LEU A 18 -9.86 -8.40 5.51
C LEU A 18 -9.14 -7.04 5.41
N GLU A 19 -8.76 -6.45 6.55
CA GLU A 19 -8.13 -5.13 6.63
C GLU A 19 -6.62 -5.14 6.27
N SER A 20 -5.99 -6.32 6.13
CA SER A 20 -4.53 -6.44 6.08
C SER A 20 -3.96 -6.79 4.69
N GLN A 21 -4.71 -6.64 3.61
CA GLN A 21 -4.18 -6.84 2.25
C GLN A 21 -4.43 -5.65 1.34
N VAL A 22 -3.90 -4.47 1.72
CA VAL A 22 -3.64 -3.40 0.75
C VAL A 22 -2.81 -4.02 -0.38
N SER A 23 -3.37 -4.03 -1.59
CA SER A 23 -2.73 -4.50 -2.81
C SER A 23 -1.59 -3.56 -3.20
N ASP A 24 -0.53 -4.08 -3.80
CA ASP A 24 0.63 -3.30 -4.25
C ASP A 24 0.23 -2.12 -5.16
N MET A 25 -0.80 -2.32 -5.99
CA MET A 25 -1.34 -1.28 -6.87
C MET A 25 -2.06 -0.17 -6.08
N GLU A 26 -2.79 -0.53 -5.02
CA GLU A 26 -3.47 0.43 -4.16
C GLU A 26 -2.45 1.23 -3.33
N MET A 27 -1.40 0.55 -2.84
CA MET A 27 -0.29 1.20 -2.15
C MET A 27 0.47 2.17 -3.06
N LEU A 28 0.73 1.80 -4.32
CA LEU A 28 1.30 2.71 -5.33
C LEU A 28 0.37 3.88 -5.62
N GLY A 29 -0.94 3.63 -5.75
CA GLY A 29 -1.96 4.67 -5.92
C GLY A 29 -1.91 5.71 -4.82
N ASN A 30 -1.91 5.27 -3.55
CA ASN A 30 -1.79 6.14 -2.39
C ASN A 30 -0.50 6.97 -2.41
N ILE A 31 0.64 6.37 -2.80
CA ILE A 31 1.91 7.09 -2.93
C ILE A 31 1.84 8.18 -4.00
N VAL A 32 1.23 7.89 -5.15
CA VAL A 32 1.04 8.85 -6.24
C VAL A 32 0.13 10.00 -5.78
N GLU A 33 -0.97 9.69 -5.10
CA GLU A 33 -1.87 10.70 -4.53
C GLU A 33 -1.15 11.60 -3.53
N GLU A 34 -0.37 11.03 -2.62
CA GLU A 34 0.41 11.81 -1.65
C GLU A 34 1.41 12.76 -2.34
N ILE A 35 2.03 12.34 -3.45
CA ILE A 35 2.95 13.19 -4.23
C ILE A 35 2.20 14.36 -4.87
N ILE A 36 1.04 14.08 -5.47
CA ILE A 36 0.18 15.11 -6.09
C ILE A 36 -0.31 16.10 -5.03
N GLN A 37 -0.79 15.62 -3.89
CA GLN A 37 -1.26 16.46 -2.78
C GLN A 37 -0.14 17.33 -2.20
N SER A 38 1.11 16.88 -2.27
CA SER A 38 2.29 17.65 -1.88
C SER A 38 2.70 18.69 -2.93
N GLY A 39 1.96 18.81 -4.06
CA GLY A 39 2.24 19.75 -5.15
C GLY A 39 3.43 19.37 -6.03
N HIS A 40 3.90 18.12 -5.95
CA HIS A 40 5.05 17.65 -6.73
C HIS A 40 4.60 16.89 -7.98
N SER A 41 5.40 16.96 -9.04
CA SER A 41 5.18 16.15 -10.24
C SER A 41 5.43 14.67 -9.96
N VAL A 42 4.50 13.82 -10.38
CA VAL A 42 4.65 12.37 -10.31
C VAL A 42 5.73 11.96 -11.30
N SER A 43 6.85 11.47 -10.77
CA SER A 43 8.00 11.00 -11.54
C SER A 43 8.60 9.79 -10.83
N ASN A 44 9.35 8.95 -11.55
CA ASN A 44 10.01 7.78 -10.95
C ASN A 44 10.92 8.21 -9.78
N LYS A 45 11.60 9.35 -9.90
CA LYS A 45 12.39 9.95 -8.82
C LYS A 45 11.54 10.30 -7.59
N ALA A 46 10.38 10.94 -7.78
CA ALA A 46 9.49 11.30 -6.68
C ALA A 46 8.89 10.05 -6.00
N ILE A 47 8.51 9.05 -6.78
CA ILE A 47 7.97 7.77 -6.29
C ILE A 47 9.05 7.04 -5.47
N ILE A 48 10.27 6.90 -6.00
CA ILE A 48 11.41 6.29 -5.31
C ILE A 48 11.70 7.01 -4.00
N ALA A 49 11.81 8.34 -4.01
CA ALA A 49 12.08 9.11 -2.80
C ALA A 49 10.99 8.93 -1.73
N LYS A 50 9.72 8.90 -2.14
CA LYS A 50 8.58 8.69 -1.23
C LYS A 50 8.56 7.26 -0.67
N LEU A 51 8.86 6.25 -1.47
CA LEU A 51 8.98 4.85 -1.04
C LEU A 51 10.10 4.68 0.00
N VAL A 52 11.28 5.25 -0.27
CA VAL A 52 12.41 5.23 0.68
C VAL A 52 12.01 5.88 2.01
N HIS A 53 11.40 7.07 1.96
CA HIS A 53 10.94 7.75 3.18
C HIS A 53 9.95 6.89 3.97
N LYS A 54 8.97 6.27 3.31
CA LYS A 54 8.02 5.37 3.99
C LYS A 54 8.70 4.16 4.61
N ILE A 55 9.68 3.54 3.95
CA ILE A 55 10.47 2.43 4.52
C ILE A 55 11.18 2.86 5.81
N GLU A 56 11.73 4.06 5.86
CA GLU A 56 12.46 4.57 7.03
C GLU A 56 11.54 4.92 8.21
N THR A 57 10.31 5.35 7.93
CA THR A 57 9.35 5.77 8.96
C THR A 57 8.33 4.71 9.36
N GLU A 58 8.18 3.65 8.56
CA GLU A 58 7.21 2.58 8.80
C GLU A 58 7.68 1.67 9.94
N ALA A 59 6.83 1.50 10.95
CA ALA A 59 7.10 0.62 12.09
C ALA A 59 6.61 -0.82 11.84
N ASN A 60 5.64 -1.00 10.95
CA ASN A 60 5.10 -2.31 10.61
C ASN A 60 5.96 -2.99 9.54
N ALA A 61 6.66 -4.06 9.93
CA ALA A 61 7.54 -4.82 9.05
C ALA A 61 6.85 -5.36 7.78
N ALA A 62 5.56 -5.69 7.84
CA ALA A 62 4.83 -6.19 6.67
C ALA A 62 4.61 -5.07 5.63
N PHE A 63 4.27 -3.87 6.06
CA PHE A 63 4.15 -2.71 5.17
C PHE A 63 5.52 -2.26 4.66
N GLN A 64 6.55 -2.31 5.52
CA GLN A 64 7.93 -2.03 5.12
C GLN A 64 8.40 -2.96 3.98
N GLU A 65 8.09 -4.25 4.06
CA GLU A 65 8.43 -5.22 3.01
C GLU A 65 7.68 -4.96 1.69
N LYS A 66 6.41 -4.57 1.77
CA LYS A 66 5.65 -4.15 0.58
C LYS A 66 6.27 -2.92 -0.08
N TYR A 67 6.65 -1.90 0.70
CA TYR A 67 7.35 -0.73 0.17
C TYR A 67 8.70 -1.10 -0.47
N ARG A 68 9.45 -2.06 0.09
CA ARG A 68 10.70 -2.57 -0.50
C ARG A 68 10.43 -3.26 -1.84
N THR A 69 9.42 -4.13 -1.90
CA THR A 69 9.03 -4.84 -3.13
C THR A 69 8.63 -3.87 -4.24
N LEU A 70 7.85 -2.85 -3.89
CA LEU A 70 7.47 -1.77 -4.81
C LEU A 70 8.67 -0.95 -5.28
N LEU A 71 9.61 -0.66 -4.38
CA LEU A 71 10.82 0.08 -4.72
C LEU A 71 11.68 -0.70 -5.73
N ASP A 72 11.90 -1.99 -5.51
CA ASP A 72 12.61 -2.86 -6.46
C ASP A 72 11.93 -2.87 -7.83
N LEU A 73 10.60 -3.00 -7.87
CA LEU A 73 9.85 -3.00 -9.12
C LEU A 73 9.98 -1.67 -9.88
N VAL A 74 9.84 -0.53 -9.18
CA VAL A 74 9.93 0.80 -9.80
C VAL A 74 11.35 1.06 -10.29
N VAL A 75 12.37 0.71 -9.51
CA VAL A 75 13.77 0.88 -9.91
C VAL A 75 14.11 0.00 -11.12
N TYR A 76 13.74 -1.28 -11.09
CA TYR A 76 13.96 -2.21 -12.20
C TYR A 76 13.32 -1.70 -13.49
N LYS A 77 12.04 -1.31 -13.43
CA LYS A 77 11.32 -0.79 -14.60
C LYS A 77 11.87 0.54 -15.09
N THR A 78 12.39 1.37 -14.18
CA THR A 78 13.03 2.63 -14.53
C THR A 78 14.38 2.42 -15.21
N GLN A 79 15.16 1.41 -14.80
CA GLN A 79 16.44 1.08 -15.46
C GLN A 79 16.23 0.58 -16.90
N ASP A 80 15.16 -0.19 -17.14
CA ASP A 80 14.77 -0.63 -18.48
C ASP A 80 14.51 0.56 -19.44
N ASP A 81 13.94 1.65 -18.91
CA ASP A 81 13.66 2.89 -19.67
C ASP A 81 14.93 3.63 -20.13
N PHE A 82 16.07 3.40 -19.46
CA PHE A 82 17.36 4.02 -19.78
C PHE A 82 18.22 3.20 -20.77
N LEU A 83 17.82 1.98 -21.13
CA LEU A 83 18.59 1.07 -22.00
C LEU A 83 18.42 1.32 -23.52
N ILE A 84 18.21 2.58 -23.93
CA ILE A 84 18.02 2.98 -25.34
C ILE A 84 19.32 3.55 -25.94
#